data_AF-A0A7S0QI29-F1
#
_entry.id   AF-A0A7S0QI29-F1
#
_cell.length_a   1.000
_cell.length_b   1.000
_cell.length_c   1.000
_cell.angle_alpha   90.00
_cell.angle_beta   90.00
_cell.angle_gamma   90.00
#
_symmetry.space_group_name_H-M   'P 1'
#
loop_
_entity.id
_entity.type
_entity.pdbx_description
1 polymer ?
#
loop_
_entity_poly.entity_id
_entity_poly.type
_entity_poly.pdbx_seq_one_letter_code
_entity_poly.pdbx_strand_id
1 'polypeptide(L)'
;AGGGRFTEGSALLTARWAEPSLSISGVECTNAANVFRRIPRAAAARVSLHFVPDQDSERLQEALRTHLEARFAARGAGNRLSVVVKQVSQWWLGDTQGWLYRVAARAVEDVWGTPPLLVREGGSYGGITRFLEGALSAPAVHIPM
;
A
#
# COMPACT_ATOMS: atom_id res chain seq x y z
N ALA A 1 -4.90 -27.58 -5.35
CA ALA A 1 -5.20 -27.06 -6.69
C ALA A 1 -5.89 -25.70 -6.55
N GLY A 2 -5.12 -24.62 -6.40
CA GLY A 2 -5.65 -23.27 -6.22
C GLY A 2 -5.47 -22.50 -7.51
N GLY A 3 -6.57 -22.26 -8.25
CA GLY A 3 -6.54 -21.36 -9.40
C GLY A 3 -6.16 -19.96 -8.93
N GLY A 4 -5.07 -19.42 -9.47
CA GLY A 4 -4.67 -18.05 -9.18
C GLY A 4 -5.79 -17.09 -9.57
N ARG A 5 -6.02 -16.06 -8.74
CA ARG A 5 -7.03 -15.00 -8.96
C ARG A 5 -6.89 -14.31 -10.34
N PHE A 6 -5.72 -14.40 -10.96
CA PHE A 6 -5.41 -13.81 -12.26
C PHE A 6 -4.96 -14.92 -13.22
N THR A 7 -5.64 -15.01 -14.36
CA THR A 7 -5.33 -15.95 -15.45
C THR A 7 -4.35 -15.35 -16.45
N GLU A 8 -4.19 -14.02 -16.47
CA GLU A 8 -3.30 -13.28 -17.37
C GLU A 8 -2.26 -12.47 -16.58
N GLY A 9 -1.03 -12.41 -17.11
CA GLY A 9 0.06 -11.64 -16.50
C GLY A 9 -0.19 -10.14 -16.47
N SER A 10 -0.82 -9.58 -17.51
CA SER A 10 -1.19 -8.16 -17.56
C SER A 10 -2.14 -7.79 -16.42
N ALA A 11 -3.20 -8.59 -16.21
CA ALA A 11 -4.15 -8.38 -15.12
C ALA A 11 -3.47 -8.44 -13.74
N LEU A 12 -2.51 -9.35 -13.56
CA LEU A 12 -1.72 -9.42 -12.32
C LEU A 12 -0.86 -8.17 -12.10
N LEU A 13 -0.20 -7.65 -13.15
CA LEU A 13 0.62 -6.45 -13.05
C LEU A 13 -0.23 -5.21 -12.79
N THR A 14 -1.38 -5.07 -13.46
CA THR A 14 -2.35 -4.01 -13.20
C THR A 14 -2.82 -4.03 -11.75
N ALA A 15 -3.20 -5.20 -11.24
CA ALA A 15 -3.62 -5.36 -9.84
C ALA A 15 -2.52 -5.00 -8.83
N ARG A 16 -1.24 -5.17 -9.18
CA ARG A 16 -0.11 -4.83 -8.30
C ARG A 16 0.32 -3.37 -8.41
N TRP A 17 0.21 -2.76 -9.59
CA TRP A 17 0.86 -1.49 -9.89
C TRP A 17 -0.11 -0.32 -10.04
N ALA A 18 -1.34 -0.59 -10.46
CA ALA A 18 -2.26 0.44 -10.92
C ALA A 18 -3.66 0.36 -10.27
N GLU A 19 -3.95 -0.69 -9.49
CA GLU A 19 -5.19 -0.80 -8.74
C GLU A 19 -4.97 -0.67 -7.23
N PRO A 20 -5.94 -0.08 -6.49
CA PRO A 20 -5.90 -0.07 -5.03
C PRO A 20 -6.10 -1.49 -4.48
N SER A 21 -5.48 -1.77 -3.34
CA SER A 21 -5.64 -3.06 -2.66
C SER A 21 -5.78 -2.89 -1.16
N LEU A 22 -6.54 -3.79 -0.53
CA LEU A 22 -6.74 -3.82 0.91
C LEU A 22 -6.27 -5.17 1.44
N SER A 23 -5.48 -5.14 2.51
CA SER A 23 -4.99 -6.33 3.19
C SER A 23 -5.24 -6.23 4.70
N ILE A 24 -5.55 -7.38 5.30
CA ILE A 24 -5.61 -7.54 6.75
C ILE A 24 -4.37 -8.31 7.15
N SER A 25 -3.42 -7.66 7.80
CA SER A 25 -2.12 -8.24 8.15
C SER A 25 -2.16 -9.04 9.45
N GLY A 26 -3.17 -8.82 10.28
CA GLY A 26 -3.37 -9.63 11.48
C GLY A 26 -4.59 -9.23 12.28
N VAL A 27 -5.06 -10.16 13.10
CA VAL A 27 -6.09 -9.94 14.12
C VAL A 27 -5.51 -10.38 15.46
N GLU A 28 -5.42 -9.45 16.39
CA GLU A 28 -4.90 -9.65 17.73
C GLU A 28 -6.06 -9.63 18.73
N CYS A 29 -6.02 -10.53 19.70
CA CYS A 29 -7.01 -10.61 20.76
C CYS A 29 -6.31 -10.58 22.12
N THR A 30 -7.05 -10.14 23.14
CA THR A 30 -6.55 -10.13 24.53
C THR A 30 -6.30 -11.52 25.12
N ASN A 31 -6.71 -12.59 24.45
CA ASN A 31 -6.34 -13.95 24.83
C ASN A 31 -4.92 -14.23 24.34
N ALA A 32 -4.00 -14.55 25.26
CA ALA A 32 -2.71 -15.12 24.92
C ALA A 32 -2.91 -16.42 24.10
N ALA A 33 -1.95 -16.73 23.22
CA ALA A 33 -2.03 -17.75 22.16
C ALA A 33 -2.47 -19.18 22.59
N ASN A 34 -2.56 -19.46 23.89
CA ASN A 34 -2.72 -20.82 24.42
C ASN A 34 -3.96 -21.01 25.32
N VAL A 35 -4.95 -20.11 25.31
CA VAL A 35 -6.16 -20.26 26.14
C VAL A 35 -7.44 -20.24 25.29
N PHE A 36 -7.93 -21.45 24.95
CA PHE A 36 -9.02 -21.68 24.00
C PHE A 36 -10.44 -21.55 24.58
N ARG A 37 -10.60 -21.33 25.90
CA ARG A 37 -11.89 -21.35 26.62
C ARG A 37 -12.35 -19.99 27.17
N ARG A 38 -11.90 -18.87 26.61
CA ARG A 38 -12.32 -17.52 27.05
C ARG A 38 -12.76 -16.66 25.87
N ILE A 39 -13.83 -15.89 26.05
CA ILE A 39 -14.21 -14.82 25.11
C ILE A 39 -13.29 -13.63 25.39
N PRO A 40 -12.49 -13.14 24.41
CA PRO A 40 -11.62 -11.98 24.61
C PRO A 40 -12.43 -10.72 24.96
N ARG A 41 -11.90 -9.88 25.85
CA ARG A 41 -12.52 -8.58 26.19
C ARG A 41 -12.44 -7.56 25.04
N ALA A 42 -11.45 -7.74 24.18
CA ALA A 42 -11.15 -6.86 23.05
C ALA A 42 -10.36 -7.62 22.00
N ALA A 43 -10.54 -7.17 20.74
CA ALA A 43 -9.79 -7.59 19.58
C ALA A 43 -9.41 -6.35 18.75
N ALA A 44 -8.29 -6.42 18.06
CA ALA A 44 -7.79 -5.39 17.16
C ALA A 44 -7.36 -6.03 15.84
N ALA A 45 -7.63 -5.37 14.73
CA ALA A 45 -7.13 -5.79 13.42
C ALA A 45 -6.16 -4.75 12.87
N ARG A 46 -5.09 -5.21 12.21
CA ARG A 46 -4.24 -4.34 11.40
C ARG A 46 -4.69 -4.44 9.95
N VAL A 47 -5.09 -3.31 9.39
CA VAL A 47 -5.57 -3.20 8.01
C VAL A 47 -4.69 -2.19 7.29
N SER A 48 -4.20 -2.58 6.12
CA SER A 48 -3.41 -1.73 5.23
C SER A 48 -4.16 -1.51 3.93
N LEU A 49 -4.27 -0.25 3.51
CA LEU A 49 -4.85 0.16 2.24
C LEU A 49 -3.73 0.71 1.36
N HIS A 50 -3.46 0.04 0.24
CA HIS A 50 -2.65 0.57 -0.85
C HIS A 50 -3.56 1.33 -1.80
N PHE A 51 -3.19 2.57 -2.11
CA PHE A 51 -3.93 3.44 -3.00
C PHE A 51 -3.02 3.94 -4.11
N VAL A 52 -3.63 4.35 -5.22
CA VAL A 52 -2.96 4.65 -6.48
C VAL A 52 -2.99 6.16 -6.76
N PRO A 53 -2.28 6.65 -7.79
CA PRO A 53 -2.27 8.07 -8.13
C PRO A 53 -3.65 8.68 -8.29
N ASP A 54 -3.72 10.00 -8.10
CA ASP A 54 -4.95 10.81 -8.17
C ASP A 54 -6.01 10.49 -7.11
N GLN A 55 -5.65 9.69 -6.11
CA GLN A 55 -6.49 9.44 -4.94
C GLN A 55 -6.04 10.29 -3.75
N ASP A 56 -7.00 10.93 -3.09
CA ASP A 56 -6.76 11.75 -1.91
C ASP A 56 -6.74 10.88 -0.64
N SER A 57 -5.61 10.92 0.08
CA SER A 57 -5.41 10.07 1.25
C SER A 57 -6.35 10.40 2.42
N GLU A 58 -6.78 11.65 2.58
CA GLU A 58 -7.65 12.07 3.68
C GLU A 58 -9.09 11.59 3.44
N ARG A 59 -9.59 11.76 2.21
CA ARG A 59 -10.88 11.24 1.77
C ARG A 59 -10.96 9.73 1.88
N LEU A 60 -9.89 9.02 1.54
CA LEU A 60 -9.82 7.56 1.69
C LEU A 60 -9.89 7.13 3.16
N GLN A 61 -9.16 7.81 4.05
CA GLN A 61 -9.21 7.55 5.49
C GLN A 61 -10.62 7.76 6.04
N GLU A 62 -11.26 8.86 5.66
CA GLU A 62 -12.62 9.18 6.12
C GLU A 62 -13.64 8.19 5.56
N ALA A 63 -13.54 7.84 4.28
CA ALA A 63 -14.42 6.84 3.67
C ALA A 63 -14.29 5.47 4.37
N LEU A 64 -13.06 5.05 4.70
CA LEU A 64 -12.83 3.80 5.42
C LEU A 64 -13.38 3.85 6.84
N ARG A 65 -13.14 4.96 7.56
CA ARG A 65 -13.64 5.17 8.92
C ARG A 65 -15.18 5.12 8.94
N THR A 66 -15.82 5.95 8.13
CA THR A 66 -17.27 6.02 7.99
C THR A 66 -17.85 4.65 7.63
N HIS A 67 -17.23 3.92 6.69
CA HIS A 67 -17.69 2.58 6.33
C HIS A 67 -17.64 1.60 7.51
N LEU A 68 -16.52 1.56 8.24
CA LEU A 68 -16.35 0.65 9.37
C LEU A 68 -17.31 0.98 10.51
N GLU A 69 -17.50 2.26 10.82
CA GLU A 69 -18.42 2.74 11.85
C GLU A 69 -19.88 2.42 11.50
N ALA A 70 -20.29 2.67 10.25
CA ALA A 70 -21.63 2.32 9.78
C ALA A 70 -21.89 0.80 9.84
N ARG A 71 -20.94 -0.01 9.38
CA ARG A 71 -21.06 -1.48 9.43
C ARG A 71 -21.05 -2.01 10.86
N PHE A 72 -20.35 -1.37 11.78
CA PHE A 72 -20.35 -1.74 13.19
C PHE A 72 -21.66 -1.36 13.88
N ALA A 73 -22.16 -0.14 13.65
CA ALA A 73 -23.43 0.33 14.19
C ALA A 73 -24.61 -0.57 13.75
N ALA A 74 -24.62 -1.00 12.49
CA ALA A 74 -25.64 -1.90 11.95
C ALA A 74 -25.71 -3.27 12.65
N ARG A 75 -24.67 -3.68 13.39
CA ARG A 75 -24.69 -4.94 14.16
C ARG A 75 -25.49 -4.84 15.46
N GLY A 76 -25.80 -3.63 15.94
CA GLY A 76 -26.56 -3.41 17.17
C GLY A 76 -25.89 -3.95 18.44
N ALA A 77 -24.57 -4.16 18.43
CA ALA A 77 -23.83 -4.71 19.56
C ALA A 77 -23.49 -3.61 20.59
N GLY A 78 -23.55 -3.92 21.89
CA GLY A 78 -23.13 -3.00 22.97
C GLY A 78 -21.61 -2.78 23.09
N ASN A 79 -20.83 -3.26 22.13
CA ASN A 79 -19.38 -3.11 22.09
C ASN A 79 -19.00 -1.72 21.55
N ARG A 80 -17.73 -1.32 21.74
CA ARG A 80 -17.18 -0.08 21.17
C ARG A 80 -16.21 -0.38 20.04
N LEU A 81 -16.23 0.44 19.00
CA LEU A 81 -15.25 0.46 17.92
C LEU A 81 -14.37 1.69 18.04
N SER A 82 -13.06 1.54 17.81
CA SER A 82 -12.13 2.64 17.63
C SER A 82 -11.28 2.37 16.38
N VAL A 83 -11.25 3.32 15.46
CA VAL A 83 -10.44 3.26 14.23
C VAL A 83 -9.33 4.30 14.34
N VAL A 84 -8.08 3.83 14.31
CA VAL A 84 -6.87 4.66 14.44
C VAL A 84 -6.00 4.47 13.21
N VAL A 85 -5.75 5.56 12.49
CA VAL A 85 -4.78 5.56 11.39
C VAL A 85 -3.39 5.71 11.98
N LYS A 86 -2.50 4.74 11.70
CA LYS A 86 -1.14 4.70 12.27
C LYS A 86 -0.10 5.37 11.38
N GLN A 87 -0.25 5.24 10.07
CA GLN A 87 0.69 5.75 9.08
C GLN A 87 -0.08 6.09 7.81
N VAL A 88 0.32 7.19 7.18
CA VAL A 88 -0.11 7.57 5.83
C VAL A 88 1.14 7.90 5.04
N SER A 89 1.26 7.33 3.85
CA SER A 89 2.34 7.62 2.90
C SER A 89 1.73 7.98 1.55
N GLN A 90 2.18 9.07 0.96
CA GLN A 90 1.73 9.48 -0.37
C GLN A 90 2.25 8.51 -1.44
N TRP A 91 1.46 8.35 -2.51
CA TRP A 91 1.93 7.68 -3.72
C TRP A 91 3.02 8.53 -4.40
N TRP A 92 3.80 7.90 -5.28
CA TRP A 92 4.80 8.58 -6.08
C TRP A 92 4.83 8.00 -7.50
N LEU A 93 5.00 8.88 -8.48
CA LEU A 93 5.24 8.56 -9.88
C LEU A 93 6.42 9.39 -10.36
N GLY A 94 7.47 8.73 -10.85
CA GLY A 94 8.60 9.43 -11.47
C GLY A 94 8.33 9.79 -12.93
N ASP A 95 8.98 10.85 -13.40
CA ASP A 95 8.98 11.24 -14.81
C ASP A 95 9.95 10.37 -15.63
N THR A 96 9.39 9.36 -16.29
CA THR A 96 10.15 8.40 -17.11
C THR A 96 10.80 9.02 -18.34
N GLN A 97 10.36 10.22 -18.76
CA GLN A 97 10.93 10.94 -19.90
C GLN A 97 12.05 11.91 -19.48
N GLY A 98 12.24 12.07 -18.16
CA GLY A 98 13.25 12.94 -17.58
C GLY A 98 14.69 12.51 -17.90
N TRP A 99 15.61 13.47 -17.83
CA TRP A 99 17.04 13.21 -18.04
C TRP A 99 17.61 12.20 -17.03
N LEU A 100 17.13 12.24 -15.78
CA LEU A 100 17.60 11.36 -14.71
C LEU A 100 17.33 9.88 -15.02
N TYR A 101 16.13 9.57 -15.53
CA TYR A 101 15.76 8.20 -15.94
C TYR A 101 16.61 7.72 -17.12
N ARG A 102 16.89 8.59 -18.10
CA ARG A 102 17.76 8.25 -19.24
C ARG A 102 19.19 7.93 -18.81
N VAL A 103 19.76 8.74 -17.90
CA VAL A 103 21.11 8.51 -17.37
C VAL A 103 21.16 7.23 -16.54
N ALA A 104 20.18 7.01 -15.65
CA ALA A 104 20.10 5.80 -14.84
C ALA A 104 19.93 4.55 -15.71
N ALA A 105 19.08 4.61 -16.74
CA ALA A 105 18.87 3.49 -17.66
C ALA A 105 20.16 3.12 -18.40
N ARG A 106 20.92 4.13 -18.85
CA ARG A 106 22.20 3.91 -19.51
C ARG A 106 23.23 3.28 -18.57
N ALA A 107 23.33 3.78 -17.33
CA ALA A 107 24.26 3.24 -16.34
C ALA A 107 23.96 1.77 -16.01
N VAL A 108 22.68 1.40 -15.91
CA VAL A 108 22.27 0.00 -15.71
C VAL A 108 22.59 -0.85 -16.96
N GLU A 109 22.29 -0.36 -18.16
CA GLU A 109 22.63 -1.08 -19.39
C GLU A 109 24.15 -1.29 -19.55
N ASP A 110 24.97 -0.29 -19.21
CA ASP A 110 26.44 -0.38 -19.33
C ASP A 110 27.02 -1.46 -18.39
N VAL A 111 26.40 -1.71 -17.23
CA VAL A 111 26.86 -2.72 -16.25
C VAL A 111 26.33 -4.12 -16.56
N TRP A 112 25.04 -4.23 -16.90
CA TRP A 112 24.37 -5.53 -17.08
C TRP A 112 24.23 -5.98 -18.55
N GLY A 113 24.58 -5.11 -19.51
CA GLY A 113 24.54 -5.41 -20.94
C GLY A 113 23.13 -5.55 -21.54
N THR A 114 22.10 -5.10 -20.83
CA THR A 114 20.70 -5.16 -21.29
C THR A 114 19.93 -3.92 -20.82
N PRO A 115 19.08 -3.30 -21.66
CA PRO A 115 18.26 -2.17 -21.24
C PRO A 115 17.34 -2.54 -20.06
N PRO A 116 17.24 -1.68 -19.02
CA PRO A 116 16.34 -1.95 -17.91
C PRO A 116 14.87 -1.78 -18.30
N LEU A 117 14.01 -2.56 -17.66
CA LEU A 117 12.58 -2.37 -17.73
C LEU A 117 12.14 -1.29 -16.75
N LEU A 118 11.32 -0.36 -17.21
CA LEU A 118 10.66 0.60 -16.35
C LEU A 118 9.45 -0.07 -15.69
N VAL A 119 9.52 -0.23 -14.37
CA VAL A 119 8.49 -0.89 -13.59
C VAL A 119 7.91 0.05 -12.54
N ARG A 120 6.69 -0.25 -12.11
CA ARG A 120 6.11 0.33 -10.89
C ARG A 120 6.19 -0.70 -9.77
N GLU A 121 5.98 -0.23 -8.55
CA GLU A 121 5.87 -1.11 -7.39
C GLU A 121 4.58 -0.84 -6.62
N GLY A 122 4.03 -1.89 -6.00
CA GLY A 122 2.89 -1.78 -5.07
C GLY A 122 3.33 -1.60 -3.61
N GLY A 123 4.64 -1.47 -3.37
CA GLY A 123 5.20 -1.17 -2.06
C GLY A 123 5.22 0.33 -1.80
N SER A 124 5.34 0.71 -0.52
CA SER A 124 5.54 2.11 -0.12
C SER A 124 6.86 2.24 0.65
N TYR A 125 7.63 3.26 0.29
CA TYR A 125 8.86 3.66 0.97
C TYR A 125 8.59 4.74 2.03
N GLY A 126 7.43 4.70 2.68
CA GLY A 126 7.06 5.67 3.72
C GLY A 126 6.88 7.11 3.20
N GLY A 127 6.63 7.29 1.90
CA GLY A 127 6.46 8.60 1.28
C GLY A 127 7.73 9.45 1.18
N ILE A 128 8.90 8.90 1.52
CA ILE A 128 10.17 9.64 1.56
C ILE A 128 10.54 10.23 0.20
N THR A 129 10.31 9.49 -0.89
CA THR A 129 10.62 9.94 -2.25
C THR A 129 9.87 11.22 -2.59
N ARG A 130 8.55 11.22 -2.34
CA ARG A 130 7.71 12.38 -2.62
C ARG A 130 8.08 13.58 -1.75
N PHE A 131 8.41 13.32 -0.48
CA PHE A 131 8.91 14.35 0.42
C PHE A 131 10.22 14.97 -0.07
N LEU A 132 11.21 14.17 -0.42
CA LEU A 132 12.53 14.65 -0.88
C LEU A 132 12.44 15.40 -2.20
N GLU A 133 11.67 14.89 -3.17
CA GLU A 133 11.45 15.54 -4.45
C GLU A 133 10.84 16.94 -4.27
N GLY A 134 9.84 17.07 -3.39
CA GLY A 134 9.21 18.36 -3.06
C GLY A 134 10.12 19.28 -2.25
N ALA A 135 10.85 18.75 -1.28
CA ALA A 135 11.72 19.54 -0.40
C ALA A 135 12.97 20.06 -1.11
N LEU A 136 13.53 19.28 -2.03
CA LEU A 136 14.76 19.59 -2.75
C LEU A 136 14.51 20.20 -4.13
N SER A 137 13.26 20.21 -4.61
CA SER A 137 12.91 20.60 -5.98
C SER A 137 13.76 19.88 -7.02
N ALA A 138 14.08 18.60 -6.77
CA ALA A 138 15.00 17.80 -7.55
C ALA A 138 14.31 16.51 -8.03
N PRO A 139 14.57 16.06 -9.27
CA PRO A 139 14.00 14.82 -9.77
C PRO A 139 14.50 13.62 -8.97
N ALA A 140 13.63 12.63 -8.78
CA ALA A 140 13.96 11.38 -8.10
C ALA A 140 13.84 10.18 -9.05
N VAL A 141 14.64 9.15 -8.79
CA VAL A 141 14.56 7.85 -9.47
C VAL A 141 14.79 6.75 -8.44
N HIS A 142 14.08 5.64 -8.60
CA HIS A 142 14.36 4.41 -7.85
C HIS A 142 15.16 3.47 -8.72
N ILE A 143 16.29 2.99 -8.18
CA ILE A 143 17.11 1.95 -8.79
C ILE A 143 17.02 0.74 -7.87
N PRO A 144 16.31 -0.34 -8.24
CA PRO A 144 16.32 -1.56 -7.47
C PRO A 144 17.73 -2.16 -7.55
N MET A 145 18.37 -2.29 -6.38
CA MET A 145 19.68 -2.90 -6.21
C MET A 145 19.54 -4.32 -5.66
#